data_AF-A0A0B6AG57-F1
#
_entry.id   AF-A0A0B6AG57-F1
#
_cell.length_a   1.000
_cell.length_b   1.000
_cell.length_c   1.000
_cell.angle_alpha   90.00
_cell.angle_beta   90.00
_cell.angle_gamma   90.00
#
_symmetry.space_group_name_H-M   'P 1'
#
loop_
_entity.id
_entity.type
_entity.pdbx_description
1 polymer ?
#
loop_
_entity_poly.entity_id
_entity_poly.type
_entity_poly.pdbx_seq_one_letter_code
_entity_poly.pdbx_strand_id
1 'polypeptide(L)'
;MIFLSILIMITLGLFAIGPVFHSLENVILTSTKAILDLPFGLAGIIIGGLQQVVVITGVHHIFNLLEIQLLADTKFNPFNPLITSAIVAQGAATLAVGLKSKNKKVKALAFPSAFSAFLGMTEPAILGVNLRFFKPFIMGLIGGAVGGFLASIFHLKAIGMSVTAIPGLLLYLNNQIFIYIFVNLIAFAVSFILTWLFGYNDKMLKNR
;
A
#
# COMPACT_ATOMS: atom_id res chain seq x y z
N MET A 1 -37.12 9.90 21.25
CA MET A 1 -36.83 8.83 20.27
C MET A 1 -35.35 8.76 19.92
N ILE A 2 -34.73 9.85 19.44
CA ILE A 2 -33.30 9.90 19.07
C ILE A 2 -32.35 9.50 20.22
N PHE A 3 -32.60 9.98 21.45
CA PHE A 3 -31.76 9.64 22.63
C PHE A 3 -31.75 8.13 22.94
N LEU A 4 -32.91 7.49 22.92
CA LEU A 4 -33.02 6.04 23.18
C LEU A 4 -32.36 5.22 22.06
N SER A 5 -32.52 5.64 20.80
CA SER A 5 -31.85 5.00 19.66
C SER A 5 -30.33 5.10 19.76
N ILE A 6 -29.79 6.28 20.09
CA ILE A 6 -28.34 6.47 20.28
C ILE A 6 -27.83 5.64 21.46
N LEU A 7 -28.55 5.63 22.59
CA LEU A 7 -28.16 4.85 23.78
C LEU A 7 -28.08 3.35 23.47
N ILE A 8 -29.08 2.80 22.79
CA ILE A 8 -29.09 1.39 22.37
C ILE A 8 -27.95 1.10 21.39
N MET A 9 -27.74 1.97 20.39
CA MET A 9 -26.68 1.78 19.39
C MET A 9 -25.28 1.89 19.99
N ILE A 10 -25.02 2.83 20.90
CA ILE A 10 -23.73 2.96 21.60
C ILE A 10 -23.50 1.76 22.51
N THR A 11 -24.52 1.32 23.24
CA THR A 11 -24.41 0.15 24.14
C THR A 11 -24.13 -1.13 23.35
N LEU A 12 -24.89 -1.40 22.29
CA LEU A 12 -24.62 -2.55 21.41
C LEU A 12 -23.28 -2.40 20.68
N GLY A 13 -22.94 -1.18 20.25
CA GLY A 13 -21.65 -0.86 19.64
C GLY A 13 -20.46 -1.17 20.54
N LEU A 14 -20.52 -0.76 21.80
CA LEU A 14 -19.42 -0.94 22.76
C LEU A 14 -19.34 -2.36 23.33
N PHE A 15 -20.48 -2.97 23.66
CA PHE A 15 -20.50 -4.24 24.41
C PHE A 15 -20.68 -5.48 23.54
N ALA A 16 -21.28 -5.36 22.35
CA ALA A 16 -21.41 -6.48 21.43
C ALA A 16 -20.43 -6.36 20.25
N ILE A 17 -20.45 -5.23 19.54
CA ILE A 17 -19.61 -5.04 18.34
C ILE A 17 -18.14 -4.84 18.74
N GLY A 18 -17.86 -4.04 19.77
CA GLY A 18 -16.52 -3.73 20.26
C GLY A 18 -15.67 -4.97 20.53
N PRO A 19 -16.09 -5.93 21.38
CA PRO A 19 -15.29 -7.13 21.69
C PRO A 19 -15.05 -8.02 20.47
N VAL A 20 -16.02 -8.13 19.56
CA VAL A 20 -15.88 -8.92 18.33
C VAL A 20 -14.83 -8.30 17.42
N PHE A 21 -14.92 -6.98 17.17
CA PHE A 21 -13.94 -6.28 16.34
C PHE A 21 -12.55 -6.25 16.97
N HIS A 22 -12.46 -6.10 18.29
CA HIS A 22 -11.20 -6.17 19.01
C HIS A 22 -10.54 -7.56 18.88
N SER A 23 -11.33 -8.63 18.92
CA SER A 23 -10.82 -9.99 18.71
C SER A 23 -10.28 -10.19 17.29
N LEU A 24 -11.02 -9.71 16.28
CA LEU A 24 -10.58 -9.74 14.87
C LEU A 24 -9.32 -8.91 14.64
N GLU A 25 -9.24 -7.73 15.25
CA GLU A 25 -8.08 -6.86 15.23
C GLU A 25 -6.85 -7.57 15.80
N ASN A 26 -6.96 -8.17 16.99
CA ASN A 26 -5.86 -8.92 17.59
C ASN A 26 -5.37 -10.06 16.70
N VAL A 27 -6.27 -10.77 16.00
CA VAL A 27 -5.90 -11.81 15.04
C VAL A 27 -5.10 -11.22 13.87
N ILE A 28 -5.57 -10.11 13.28
CA ILE A 28 -4.89 -9.46 12.15
C ILE A 28 -3.51 -8.94 12.57
N LEU A 29 -3.42 -8.29 13.74
CA LEU A 29 -2.17 -7.75 14.26
C LEU A 29 -1.16 -8.85 14.55
N THR A 30 -1.57 -9.91 15.26
CA THR A 30 -0.69 -11.04 15.59
C THR A 30 -0.22 -11.76 14.33
N SER A 31 -1.12 -11.99 13.38
CA SER A 31 -0.78 -12.62 12.10
C SER A 31 0.21 -11.77 11.30
N THR A 32 0.04 -10.44 11.30
CA THR A 32 0.95 -9.54 10.57
C THR A 32 2.33 -9.47 11.23
N LYS A 33 2.39 -9.46 12.56
CA LYS A 33 3.68 -9.58 13.29
C LYS A 33 4.38 -10.90 12.96
N ALA A 34 3.64 -12.02 12.97
CA ALA A 34 4.19 -13.32 12.57
C ALA A 34 4.72 -13.34 11.12
N ILE A 35 4.06 -12.63 10.19
CA ILE A 35 4.54 -12.48 8.81
C ILE A 35 5.81 -11.61 8.77
N LEU A 36 5.88 -10.54 9.56
CA LEU A 36 7.06 -9.67 9.64
C LEU A 36 8.30 -10.40 10.15
N ASP A 37 8.13 -11.40 11.00
CA ASP A 37 9.21 -12.22 11.54
C ASP A 37 9.71 -13.31 10.56
N LEU A 38 9.08 -13.46 9.38
CA LEU A 38 9.52 -14.43 8.39
C LEU A 38 10.91 -14.09 7.82
N PRO A 39 11.82 -15.07 7.72
CA PRO A 39 13.17 -14.83 7.23
C PRO A 39 13.22 -14.63 5.71
N PHE A 40 14.43 -14.33 5.20
CA PHE A 40 14.76 -14.29 3.77
C PHE A 40 13.94 -13.29 2.94
N GLY A 41 13.42 -12.23 3.55
CA GLY A 41 12.64 -11.21 2.84
C GLY A 41 11.21 -11.63 2.48
N LEU A 42 10.75 -12.81 2.92
CA LEU A 42 9.41 -13.33 2.63
C LEU A 42 8.29 -12.41 3.15
N ALA A 43 8.51 -11.82 4.32
CA ALA A 43 7.63 -10.80 4.89
C ALA A 43 7.31 -9.71 3.86
N GLY A 44 8.33 -9.24 3.15
CA GLY A 44 8.22 -8.17 2.18
C GLY A 44 7.53 -8.58 0.89
N ILE A 45 7.72 -9.82 0.42
CA ILE A 45 6.98 -10.35 -0.74
C ILE A 45 5.48 -10.39 -0.43
N ILE A 46 5.13 -10.95 0.73
CA ILE A 46 3.73 -11.14 1.13
C ILE A 46 3.07 -9.79 1.37
N ILE A 47 3.65 -8.96 2.24
CA ILE A 47 3.06 -7.67 2.61
C ILE A 47 3.10 -6.73 1.41
N GLY A 48 4.25 -6.54 0.76
CA GLY A 48 4.38 -5.64 -0.39
C GLY A 48 3.50 -6.07 -1.58
N GLY A 49 3.29 -7.37 -1.77
CA GLY A 49 2.44 -7.91 -2.83
C GLY A 49 0.95 -7.89 -2.54
N LEU A 50 0.53 -8.05 -1.27
CA LEU A 50 -0.89 -8.14 -0.90
C LEU A 50 -1.47 -6.84 -0.35
N GLN A 51 -0.64 -5.89 0.11
CA GLN A 51 -1.13 -4.68 0.77
C GLN A 51 -2.21 -4.00 -0.07
N GLN A 52 -1.98 -3.83 -1.37
CA GLN A 52 -2.87 -3.07 -2.25
C GLN A 52 -4.18 -3.83 -2.56
N VAL A 53 -4.23 -5.15 -2.31
CA VAL A 53 -5.48 -5.92 -2.28
C VAL A 53 -6.28 -5.56 -1.03
N VAL A 54 -5.62 -5.42 0.12
CA VAL A 54 -6.25 -5.00 1.38
C VAL A 54 -6.71 -3.54 1.35
N VAL A 55 -6.04 -2.66 0.57
CA VAL A 55 -6.50 -1.27 0.39
C VAL A 55 -7.88 -1.22 -0.25
N ILE A 56 -8.13 -2.08 -1.24
CA ILE A 56 -9.42 -2.13 -1.94
C ILE A 56 -10.57 -2.51 -0.99
N THR A 57 -10.30 -3.27 0.07
CA THR A 57 -11.33 -3.65 1.06
C THR A 57 -11.56 -2.58 2.13
N GLY A 58 -10.69 -1.56 2.22
CA GLY A 58 -10.75 -0.52 3.25
C GLY A 58 -10.26 -0.96 4.64
N VAL A 59 -9.99 -2.25 4.85
CA VAL A 59 -9.57 -2.79 6.15
C VAL A 59 -8.14 -2.37 6.52
N HIS A 60 -7.35 -1.87 5.55
CA HIS A 60 -5.96 -1.48 5.73
C HIS A 60 -5.72 -0.43 6.84
N HIS A 61 -6.73 0.37 7.22
CA HIS A 61 -6.62 1.31 8.34
C HIS A 61 -6.35 0.63 9.69
N ILE A 62 -6.67 -0.65 9.83
CA ILE A 62 -6.34 -1.44 11.03
C ILE A 62 -4.83 -1.52 11.27
N PHE A 63 -4.02 -1.40 10.22
CA PHE A 63 -2.56 -1.42 10.33
C PHE A 63 -2.00 -0.16 10.98
N ASN A 64 -2.76 0.93 11.08
CA ASN A 64 -2.30 2.10 11.86
C ASN A 64 -2.05 1.71 13.33
N LEU A 65 -2.90 0.86 13.92
CA LEU A 65 -2.67 0.38 15.28
C LEU A 65 -1.42 -0.51 15.34
N LEU A 66 -1.18 -1.33 14.32
CA LEU A 66 0.04 -2.15 14.22
C LEU A 66 1.30 -1.26 14.24
N GLU A 67 1.33 -0.22 13.43
CA GLU A 67 2.46 0.71 13.33
C GLU A 67 2.73 1.41 14.66
N ILE A 68 1.67 1.84 15.36
CA ILE A 68 1.78 2.43 16.71
C ILE A 68 2.38 1.42 17.69
N GLN A 69 1.91 0.18 17.71
CA GLN A 69 2.45 -0.86 18.59
C GLN A 69 3.92 -1.16 18.30
N LEU A 70 4.30 -1.31 17.03
CA LEU A 70 5.69 -1.55 16.63
C LEU A 70 6.63 -0.43 17.11
N LEU A 71 6.21 0.83 16.97
CA LEU A 71 6.96 1.99 17.45
C LEU A 71 7.01 2.07 18.98
N ALA A 72 5.93 1.71 19.68
CA ALA A 72 5.91 1.68 21.13
C ALA A 72 6.90 0.65 21.68
N ASP A 73 6.88 -0.56 21.12
CA ASP A 73 7.63 -1.73 21.57
C ASP A 73 9.11 -1.65 21.16
N THR A 74 9.38 -1.28 19.90
CA THR A 74 10.72 -1.41 19.30
C THR A 74 11.38 -0.08 18.93
N LYS A 75 10.65 1.04 19.04
CA LYS A 75 11.03 2.37 18.50
C LYS A 75 11.15 2.42 16.98
N PHE A 76 10.84 1.34 16.28
CA PHE A 76 10.96 1.22 14.84
C PHE A 76 9.70 0.65 14.21
N ASN A 77 9.51 0.94 12.92
CA ASN A 77 8.40 0.46 12.13
C ASN A 77 8.90 -0.18 10.83
N PRO A 78 9.18 -1.50 10.85
CA PRO A 78 9.59 -2.26 9.66
C PRO A 78 8.43 -2.53 8.68
N PHE A 79 7.19 -2.26 9.06
CA PHE A 79 6.01 -2.42 8.20
C PHE A 79 5.90 -1.29 7.16
N ASN A 80 6.21 -0.06 7.58
CA ASN A 80 6.15 1.14 6.73
C ASN A 80 6.90 1.06 5.37
N PRO A 81 8.15 0.57 5.29
CA PRO A 81 8.86 0.50 4.01
C PRO A 81 8.25 -0.54 3.05
N LEU A 82 7.61 -1.58 3.58
CA LEU A 82 6.93 -2.62 2.79
C LEU A 82 5.70 -2.03 2.10
N ILE A 83 4.84 -1.35 2.86
CA ILE A 83 3.63 -0.71 2.33
C ILE A 83 3.99 0.44 1.38
N THR A 84 5.06 1.18 1.67
CA THR A 84 5.52 2.27 0.83
C THR A 84 5.93 1.77 -0.56
N SER A 85 6.66 0.65 -0.60
CA SER A 85 7.04 0.02 -1.87
C SER A 85 5.83 -0.38 -2.70
N ALA A 86 4.78 -0.92 -2.06
CA ALA A 86 3.53 -1.28 -2.72
C ALA A 86 2.79 -0.06 -3.30
N ILE A 87 2.77 1.04 -2.55
CA ILE A 87 2.17 2.32 -2.93
C ILE A 87 2.88 2.93 -4.14
N VAL A 88 4.21 3.02 -4.07
CA VAL A 88 5.06 3.53 -5.17
C VAL A 88 4.89 2.66 -6.42
N ALA A 89 4.82 1.34 -6.28
CA ALA A 89 4.60 0.43 -7.40
C ALA A 89 3.24 0.65 -8.07
N GLN A 90 2.15 0.86 -7.33
CA GLN A 90 0.84 1.17 -7.94
C GLN A 90 0.82 2.54 -8.62
N GLY A 91 1.50 3.53 -8.04
CA GLY A 91 1.72 4.83 -8.68
C GLY A 91 2.49 4.70 -10.00
N ALA A 92 3.54 3.88 -10.03
CA ALA A 92 4.34 3.62 -11.22
C ALA A 92 3.56 2.89 -12.33
N ALA A 93 2.74 1.90 -11.97
CA ALA A 93 1.83 1.23 -12.92
C ALA A 93 0.84 2.25 -13.53
N THR A 94 0.27 3.11 -12.69
CA THR A 94 -0.66 4.15 -13.14
C THR A 94 0.01 5.16 -14.07
N LEU A 95 1.24 5.57 -13.73
CA LEU A 95 2.04 6.46 -14.57
C LEU A 95 2.38 5.82 -15.91
N ALA A 96 2.73 4.53 -15.94
CA ALA A 96 2.97 3.78 -17.17
C ALA A 96 1.73 3.75 -18.07
N VAL A 97 0.53 3.53 -17.51
CA VAL A 97 -0.74 3.63 -18.25
C VAL A 97 -0.93 5.04 -18.81
N GLY A 98 -0.74 6.08 -17.99
CA GLY A 98 -0.88 7.47 -18.39
C GLY A 98 0.08 7.90 -19.50
N LEU A 99 1.33 7.42 -19.48
CA LEU A 99 2.32 7.71 -20.50
C LEU A 99 2.09 6.90 -21.79
N LYS A 100 1.69 5.63 -21.67
CA LYS A 100 1.48 4.74 -22.82
C LYS A 100 0.19 5.04 -23.57
N SER A 101 -0.85 5.52 -22.89
CA SER A 101 -2.16 5.75 -23.51
C SER A 101 -2.15 6.93 -24.48
N LYS A 102 -2.79 6.74 -25.64
CA LYS A 102 -3.09 7.83 -26.58
C LYS A 102 -4.40 8.53 -26.27
N ASN A 103 -5.24 7.98 -25.39
CA ASN A 103 -6.56 8.54 -25.07
C ASN A 103 -6.47 9.67 -24.06
N LYS A 104 -6.89 10.89 -24.44
CA LYS A 104 -6.86 12.08 -23.58
C LYS A 104 -7.57 11.89 -22.23
N LYS A 105 -8.69 11.16 -22.17
CA LYS A 105 -9.43 10.92 -20.92
C LYS A 105 -8.66 10.02 -19.96
N VAL A 106 -7.97 8.99 -20.48
CA VAL A 106 -7.15 8.10 -19.66
C VAL A 106 -5.96 8.88 -19.09
N LYS A 107 -5.29 9.68 -19.91
CA LYS A 107 -4.16 10.52 -19.47
C LYS A 107 -4.58 11.53 -18.39
N ALA A 108 -5.72 12.20 -18.59
CA ALA A 108 -6.25 13.19 -17.65
C ALA A 108 -6.58 12.60 -16.28
N LEU A 109 -6.93 11.31 -16.21
CA LEU A 109 -7.15 10.59 -14.97
C LEU A 109 -5.82 10.05 -14.38
N ALA A 110 -4.98 9.46 -15.23
CA ALA A 110 -3.81 8.71 -14.79
C ALA A 110 -2.70 9.59 -14.19
N PHE A 111 -2.42 10.76 -14.75
CA PHE A 111 -1.36 11.61 -14.19
C PHE A 111 -1.68 12.13 -12.78
N PRO A 112 -2.86 12.71 -12.51
CA PRO A 112 -3.21 13.12 -11.15
C PRO A 112 -3.28 11.95 -10.18
N SER A 113 -3.84 10.80 -10.61
CA SER A 113 -3.90 9.60 -9.77
C SER A 113 -2.52 9.04 -9.43
N ALA A 114 -1.59 9.00 -10.39
CA ALA A 114 -0.21 8.57 -10.15
C ALA A 114 0.50 9.52 -9.19
N PHE A 115 0.32 10.84 -9.38
CA PHE A 115 0.88 11.84 -8.49
C PHE A 115 0.36 11.69 -7.05
N SER A 116 -0.95 11.49 -6.89
CA SER A 116 -1.58 11.17 -5.59
C SER A 116 -0.94 9.96 -4.92
N ALA A 117 -0.69 8.88 -5.68
CA ALA A 117 -0.05 7.68 -5.14
C ALA A 117 1.37 7.95 -4.62
N PHE A 118 2.16 8.78 -5.31
CA PHE A 118 3.49 9.18 -4.82
C PHE A 118 3.46 10.08 -3.58
N LEU A 119 2.29 10.63 -3.25
CA LEU A 119 2.03 11.34 -2.00
C LEU A 119 1.39 10.44 -0.93
N GLY A 120 1.36 9.12 -1.14
CA GLY A 120 0.84 8.16 -0.16
C GLY A 120 -0.64 7.79 -0.34
N MET A 121 -1.39 8.48 -1.21
CA MET A 121 -2.82 8.23 -1.46
C MET A 121 -3.03 7.39 -2.73
N THR A 122 -3.29 6.10 -2.56
CA THR A 122 -3.30 5.12 -3.67
C THR A 122 -4.67 4.86 -4.28
N GLU A 123 -5.75 5.22 -3.59
CA GLU A 123 -7.13 4.96 -3.98
C GLU A 123 -7.45 5.53 -5.38
N PRO A 124 -7.04 6.77 -5.73
CA PRO A 124 -7.28 7.31 -7.08
C PRO A 124 -6.54 6.54 -8.17
N ALA A 125 -5.37 5.97 -7.86
CA ALA A 125 -4.57 5.16 -8.78
C ALA A 125 -5.17 3.76 -8.98
N ILE A 126 -5.47 3.07 -7.88
CA ILE A 126 -6.04 1.72 -7.90
C ILE A 126 -7.42 1.72 -8.55
N LEU A 127 -8.36 2.51 -8.00
CA LEU A 127 -9.76 2.49 -8.40
C LEU A 127 -9.98 3.24 -9.72
N GLY A 128 -9.26 4.33 -9.95
CA GLY A 128 -9.39 5.14 -11.16
C GLY A 128 -8.79 4.47 -12.39
N VAL A 129 -7.63 3.80 -12.25
CA VAL A 129 -6.84 3.36 -13.41
C VAL A 129 -6.49 1.87 -13.34
N ASN A 130 -5.83 1.42 -12.29
CA ASN A 130 -5.19 0.10 -12.31
C ASN A 130 -6.19 -1.05 -12.32
N LEU A 131 -7.22 -1.02 -11.46
CA LEU A 131 -8.30 -2.01 -11.47
C LEU A 131 -9.20 -1.89 -12.70
N ARG A 132 -9.36 -0.67 -13.24
CA ARG A 132 -10.14 -0.47 -14.47
C ARG A 132 -9.62 -1.35 -15.61
N PHE A 133 -8.31 -1.52 -15.73
CA PHE A 133 -7.67 -2.35 -16.73
C PHE A 133 -7.18 -3.71 -16.20
N PHE A 134 -7.28 -3.94 -14.88
CA PHE A 134 -6.89 -5.11 -14.10
C PHE A 134 -5.41 -5.53 -14.21
N LYS A 135 -4.86 -5.67 -15.41
CA LYS A 135 -3.47 -6.02 -15.63
C LYS A 135 -2.48 -5.03 -15.00
N PRO A 136 -2.65 -3.69 -15.09
CA PRO A 136 -1.76 -2.75 -14.41
C PRO A 136 -1.76 -2.93 -12.89
N PHE A 137 -2.91 -3.27 -12.30
CA PHE A 137 -3.00 -3.56 -10.87
C PHE A 137 -2.10 -4.73 -10.49
N ILE A 138 -2.18 -5.85 -11.22
CA ILE A 138 -1.33 -7.03 -11.00
C ILE A 138 0.16 -6.70 -11.18
N MET A 139 0.53 -5.92 -12.21
CA MET A 139 1.92 -5.50 -12.41
C MET A 139 2.42 -4.63 -11.24
N GLY A 140 1.55 -3.79 -10.67
CA GLY A 140 1.81 -3.05 -9.45
C GLY A 140 2.00 -3.93 -8.23
N LEU A 141 1.24 -5.01 -8.07
CA LEU A 141 1.44 -5.98 -6.97
C LEU A 141 2.81 -6.66 -7.08
N ILE A 142 3.24 -7.02 -8.30
CA ILE A 142 4.57 -7.62 -8.53
C ILE A 142 5.68 -6.62 -8.17
N GLY A 143 5.58 -5.37 -8.61
CA GLY A 143 6.54 -4.33 -8.23
C GLY A 143 6.56 -4.08 -6.72
N GLY A 144 5.39 -4.09 -6.08
CA GLY A 144 5.25 -3.98 -4.62
C GLY A 144 5.89 -5.13 -3.87
N ALA A 145 5.72 -6.37 -4.35
CA ALA A 145 6.35 -7.56 -3.78
C ALA A 145 7.89 -7.50 -3.91
N VAL A 146 8.42 -7.06 -5.06
CA VAL A 146 9.87 -6.92 -5.26
C VAL A 146 10.45 -5.82 -4.38
N GLY A 147 9.81 -4.65 -4.29
CA GLY A 147 10.27 -3.59 -3.39
C GLY A 147 10.15 -3.97 -1.93
N GLY A 148 9.05 -4.60 -1.53
CA GLY A 148 8.87 -5.13 -0.18
C GLY A 148 9.94 -6.15 0.17
N PHE A 149 10.23 -7.10 -0.72
CA PHE A 149 11.32 -8.06 -0.55
C PHE A 149 12.66 -7.37 -0.28
N LEU A 150 13.03 -6.41 -1.12
CA LEU A 150 14.29 -5.68 -0.93
C LEU A 150 14.29 -4.85 0.36
N ALA A 151 13.19 -4.18 0.70
CA ALA A 151 13.05 -3.47 1.97
C ALA A 151 13.27 -4.40 3.17
N SER A 152 12.76 -5.62 3.11
CA SER A 152 12.94 -6.62 4.17
C SER A 152 14.38 -7.17 4.22
N ILE A 153 15.02 -7.42 3.08
CA ILE A 153 16.43 -7.85 2.99
C ILE A 153 17.40 -6.78 3.51
N PHE A 154 17.14 -5.51 3.20
CA PHE A 154 17.94 -4.40 3.70
C PHE A 154 17.56 -3.97 5.13
N HIS A 155 16.61 -4.67 5.76
CA HIS A 155 16.13 -4.39 7.11
C HIS A 155 15.70 -2.92 7.31
N LEU A 156 15.06 -2.35 6.27
CA LEU A 156 14.53 -1.00 6.35
C LEU A 156 13.50 -0.91 7.46
N LYS A 157 13.59 0.17 8.25
CA LYS A 157 12.67 0.44 9.34
C LYS A 157 12.50 1.94 9.55
N ALA A 158 11.26 2.40 9.53
CA ALA A 158 10.94 3.80 9.80
C ALA A 158 11.15 4.13 11.29
N ILE A 159 11.53 5.36 11.59
CA ILE A 159 11.74 5.86 12.97
C ILE A 159 10.51 6.54 13.58
N GLY A 160 9.36 6.50 12.90
CA GLY A 160 8.14 7.16 13.35
C GLY A 160 6.95 6.84 12.45
N MET A 161 5.85 7.56 12.66
CA MET A 161 4.69 7.57 11.77
C MET A 161 4.70 8.81 10.88
N SER A 162 4.49 8.62 9.59
CA SER A 162 4.26 9.70 8.62
C SER A 162 3.57 9.15 7.38
N VAL A 163 3.20 10.05 6.48
CA VAL A 163 2.74 9.73 5.12
C VAL A 163 3.83 8.92 4.41
N THR A 164 3.41 7.92 3.63
CA THR A 164 4.27 7.00 2.89
C THR A 164 4.72 7.60 1.54
N ALA A 165 5.47 6.84 0.74
CA ALA A 165 6.05 7.26 -0.53
C ALA A 165 6.97 8.49 -0.38
N ILE A 166 6.88 9.52 -1.25
CA ILE A 166 7.86 10.62 -1.25
C ILE A 166 7.95 11.33 0.11
N PRO A 167 6.84 11.73 0.77
CA PRO A 167 6.89 12.29 2.12
C PRO A 167 7.55 11.37 3.16
N GLY A 168 7.48 10.06 2.95
CA GLY A 168 8.01 9.04 3.85
C GLY A 168 9.53 9.04 3.95
N LEU A 169 10.26 9.68 3.01
CA LEU A 169 11.72 9.84 3.04
C LEU A 169 12.24 10.36 4.39
N LEU A 170 11.48 11.25 5.02
CA LEU A 170 11.84 11.87 6.31
C LEU A 170 11.93 10.85 7.46
N LEU A 171 11.30 9.69 7.33
CA LEU A 171 11.35 8.61 8.32
C LEU A 171 12.64 7.79 8.29
N TYR A 172 13.55 8.05 7.33
CA TYR A 172 14.75 7.25 7.08
C TYR A 172 16.05 8.08 7.16
N LEU A 173 16.00 9.24 7.83
CA LEU A 173 17.16 10.14 8.00
C LEU A 173 18.28 9.55 8.88
N ASN A 174 18.05 8.41 9.52
CA ASN A 174 19.04 7.64 10.28
C ASN A 174 19.93 6.76 9.37
N ASN A 175 20.54 7.36 8.34
CA ASN A 175 21.39 6.69 7.33
C ASN A 175 20.70 5.65 6.43
N GLN A 176 19.38 5.55 6.45
CA GLN A 176 18.62 4.60 5.62
C GLN A 176 18.12 5.20 4.29
N ILE A 177 18.20 6.54 4.14
CA ILE A 177 17.55 7.27 3.03
C ILE A 177 17.97 6.78 1.64
N PHE A 178 19.25 6.48 1.42
CA PHE A 178 19.74 6.01 0.13
C PHE A 178 19.22 4.63 -0.23
N ILE A 179 19.19 3.72 0.76
CA ILE A 179 18.65 2.37 0.59
C ILE A 179 17.14 2.45 0.34
N TYR A 180 16.43 3.31 1.08
CA TYR A 180 15.01 3.55 0.88
C TYR A 180 14.71 4.06 -0.53
N ILE A 181 15.46 5.05 -1.04
CA ILE A 181 15.31 5.54 -2.41
C ILE A 181 15.57 4.42 -3.42
N PHE A 182 16.64 3.65 -3.22
CA PHE A 182 17.00 2.54 -4.10
C PHE A 182 15.89 1.49 -4.18
N VAL A 183 15.37 1.04 -3.03
CA VAL A 183 14.28 0.05 -2.98
C VAL A 183 13.02 0.54 -3.69
N ASN A 184 12.60 1.79 -3.42
CA ASN A 184 11.43 2.36 -4.06
C ASN A 184 11.64 2.58 -5.57
N LEU A 185 12.86 2.92 -5.99
CA LEU A 185 13.20 3.04 -7.40
C LEU A 185 13.10 1.69 -8.13
N ILE A 186 13.51 0.59 -7.49
CA ILE A 186 13.35 -0.75 -8.05
C ILE A 186 11.87 -1.15 -8.13
N ALA A 187 11.09 -0.94 -7.06
CA ALA A 187 9.62 -1.16 -7.09
C ALA A 187 8.95 -0.38 -8.22
N PHE A 188 9.32 0.90 -8.35
CA PHE A 188 8.85 1.76 -9.43
C PHE A 188 9.23 1.18 -10.79
N ALA A 189 10.50 0.86 -11.02
CA ALA A 189 11.00 0.39 -12.30
C ALA A 189 10.35 -0.92 -12.72
N VAL A 190 10.25 -1.89 -11.82
CA VAL A 190 9.63 -3.19 -12.08
C VAL A 190 8.17 -3.02 -12.46
N SER A 191 7.39 -2.30 -11.64
CA SER A 191 5.98 -2.06 -11.92
C SER A 191 5.76 -1.28 -13.22
N PHE A 192 6.57 -0.24 -13.45
CA PHE A 192 6.49 0.59 -14.65
C PHE A 192 6.77 -0.22 -15.91
N ILE A 193 7.90 -0.95 -15.94
CA ILE A 193 8.32 -1.74 -17.10
C ILE A 193 7.33 -2.85 -17.39
N LEU A 194 6.90 -3.61 -16.37
CA LEU A 194 5.92 -4.68 -16.54
C LEU A 194 4.58 -4.12 -17.05
N THR A 195 4.14 -2.98 -16.51
CA THR A 195 2.91 -2.33 -16.98
C THR A 195 3.05 -1.82 -18.40
N TRP A 196 4.20 -1.23 -18.72
CA TRP A 196 4.49 -0.70 -20.05
C TRP A 196 4.57 -1.81 -21.09
N LEU A 197 5.16 -2.96 -20.79
CA LEU A 197 5.31 -4.05 -21.76
C LEU A 197 4.04 -4.89 -21.85
N PHE A 198 3.45 -5.29 -20.72
CA PHE A 198 2.41 -6.31 -20.64
C PHE A 198 1.10 -5.83 -20.01
N GLY A 199 1.16 -4.81 -19.16
CA GLY A 199 0.01 -4.37 -18.36
C GLY A 199 -1.01 -3.50 -19.08
N TYR A 200 -0.62 -2.75 -20.12
CA TYR A 200 -1.54 -1.84 -20.79
C TYR A 200 -1.38 -1.77 -22.31
N ASN A 201 -2.51 -1.67 -23.01
CA ASN A 201 -2.59 -1.37 -24.44
C ASN A 201 -3.89 -0.61 -24.73
N ASP A 202 -3.86 0.43 -25.58
CA ASP A 202 -5.05 1.18 -25.98
C ASP A 202 -6.15 0.29 -26.60
N LYS A 203 -5.81 -0.90 -27.14
CA LYS A 203 -6.81 -1.90 -27.58
C LYS A 203 -7.79 -2.30 -26.46
N MET A 204 -7.37 -2.23 -25.20
CA MET A 204 -8.21 -2.53 -24.04
C MET A 204 -9.36 -1.53 -23.85
N LEU A 205 -9.31 -0.37 -24.52
CA LEU A 205 -10.42 0.60 -24.53
C LEU A 205 -11.58 0.17 -25.43
N LYS A 206 -11.34 -0.72 -26.41
CA LYS A 206 -12.36 -1.20 -27.36
C LYS A 206 -13.12 -2.43 -26.87
N ASN A 207 -12.55 -3.17 -25.91
CA ASN A 207 -13.16 -4.39 -25.35
C ASN A 207 -14.13 -4.08 -24.20
N ARG A 208 -14.73 -2.88 -24.19
CA ARG A 208 -15.75 -2.45 -23.24
C ARG A 208 -16.75 -1.55 -23.94
#